data_AF-A0A966VDJ4-F1
#
_entry.id   AF-A0A966VDJ4-F1
#
_cell.length_a   1.000
_cell.length_b   1.000
_cell.length_c   1.000
_cell.angle_alpha   90.00
_cell.angle_beta   90.00
_cell.angle_gamma   90.00
#
_symmetry.space_group_name_H-M   'P 1'
#
loop_
_entity.id
_entity.type
_entity.pdbx_description
1 polymer ?
#
loop_
_entity_poly.entity_id
_entity_poly.type
_entity_poly.pdbx_seq_one_letter_code
_entity_poly.pdbx_strand_id
1 'polypeptide(L)'
;MKIELAQSETALAVVSTQEDRERAARILTAMTAVAKKVVEIGRDLAAMNEANAEAFIEQFPASARRLLRNCLRVGRGEMVPELVLKTDHAASMLAKLPIDQQKRWTSELIPVLVERDGKDDVLPMDVLDMGLDVRRQVFGPDGVRDIAAQKAWKLQEERRRRQREEDDSHRDVLTRPGRWTIKAGKCFLDPAKVETGLTRRDAMQIQRDLG
;
A
#
# COMPACT_ATOMS: atom_id res chain seq x y z
N MET A 1 3.04 -33.07 1.32
CA MET A 1 2.31 -31.80 1.10
C MET A 1 1.49 -31.96 -0.18
N LYS A 2 0.25 -32.43 -0.06
CA LYS A 2 -0.69 -32.53 -1.18
C LYS A 2 -1.35 -31.15 -1.29
N ILE A 3 -1.01 -30.39 -2.31
CA ILE A 3 -1.69 -29.15 -2.64
C ILE A 3 -3.10 -29.55 -3.06
N GLU A 4 -4.11 -29.13 -2.29
CA GLU A 4 -5.52 -29.32 -2.61
C GLU A 4 -5.84 -28.52 -3.89
N LEU A 5 -5.73 -29.21 -5.03
CA LEU A 5 -6.20 -28.79 -6.35
C LEU A 5 -7.73 -28.58 -6.41
N ALA A 6 -8.47 -28.92 -5.35
CA ALA A 6 -9.93 -28.91 -5.31
C ALA A 6 -10.54 -27.50 -5.38
N GLN A 7 -9.84 -26.45 -4.93
CA GLN A 7 -10.34 -25.07 -5.05
C GLN A 7 -10.01 -24.41 -6.39
N SER A 8 -9.19 -25.05 -7.23
CA SER A 8 -8.90 -24.59 -8.60
C SER A 8 -9.97 -25.03 -9.62
N GLU A 9 -10.78 -26.05 -9.32
CA GLU A 9 -11.80 -26.54 -10.26
C GLU A 9 -12.99 -25.59 -10.38
N THR A 10 -13.33 -24.85 -9.32
CA THR A 10 -14.53 -23.99 -9.29
C THR A 10 -14.33 -22.65 -10.01
N ALA A 11 -13.09 -22.14 -10.09
CA ALA A 11 -12.76 -20.92 -10.82
C ALA A 11 -12.62 -21.12 -12.36
N LEU A 12 -12.55 -22.36 -12.82
CA LEU A 12 -12.41 -22.74 -14.23
C LEU A 12 -13.76 -22.97 -14.96
N ALA A 13 -14.89 -22.78 -14.27
CA ALA A 13 -16.23 -22.97 -14.83
C ALA A 13 -16.67 -21.87 -15.82
N VAL A 14 -15.84 -20.85 -16.08
CA VAL A 14 -16.14 -19.71 -16.98
C VAL A 14 -15.31 -19.74 -18.28
N VAL A 15 -14.71 -20.86 -18.66
CA VAL A 15 -14.07 -21.00 -19.97
C VAL A 15 -14.60 -22.22 -20.72
N SER A 16 -15.44 -21.97 -21.73
CA SER A 16 -16.46 -22.90 -22.23
C SER A 16 -16.02 -23.74 -23.43
N THR A 17 -14.73 -23.79 -23.79
CA THR A 17 -14.23 -24.64 -24.88
C THR A 17 -13.00 -25.46 -24.49
N GLN A 18 -12.76 -26.59 -25.18
CA GLN A 18 -11.55 -27.40 -25.00
C GLN A 18 -10.26 -26.61 -25.33
N GLU A 19 -10.31 -25.76 -26.35
CA GLU A 19 -9.18 -24.92 -26.76
C GLU A 19 -8.75 -23.96 -25.64
N ASP A 20 -9.72 -23.39 -24.92
CA ASP A 20 -9.44 -22.50 -23.81
C ASP A 20 -8.77 -23.23 -22.64
N ARG A 21 -9.18 -24.47 -22.35
CA ARG A 21 -8.55 -25.30 -21.32
C ARG A 21 -7.10 -25.62 -21.68
N GLU A 22 -6.82 -25.95 -22.94
CA GLU A 22 -5.45 -26.19 -23.43
C GLU A 22 -4.60 -24.92 -23.35
N ARG A 23 -5.18 -23.76 -23.68
CA ARG A 23 -4.51 -22.46 -23.56
C ARG A 23 -4.20 -22.14 -22.10
N ALA A 24 -5.14 -22.33 -21.18
CA ALA A 24 -4.93 -22.14 -19.75
C ALA A 24 -3.82 -23.06 -19.21
N ALA A 25 -3.81 -24.34 -19.61
CA ALA A 25 -2.77 -25.29 -19.20
C ALA A 25 -1.36 -24.88 -19.68
N ARG A 26 -1.24 -24.38 -20.92
CA ARG A 26 0.03 -23.83 -21.44
C ARG A 26 0.49 -22.61 -20.65
N ILE A 27 -0.43 -21.69 -20.33
CA ILE A 27 -0.12 -20.49 -19.52
C ILE A 27 0.35 -20.89 -18.13
N LEU A 28 -0.36 -21.79 -17.44
CA LEU A 28 0.02 -22.27 -16.11
C LEU A 28 1.40 -22.95 -16.11
N THR A 29 1.70 -23.73 -17.16
CA THR A 29 3.02 -24.36 -17.33
C THR A 29 4.13 -23.32 -17.48
N ALA A 30 3.91 -22.29 -18.31
CA ALA A 30 4.86 -21.19 -18.49
C ALA A 30 5.06 -20.40 -17.18
N MET A 31 3.97 -20.08 -16.47
CA MET A 31 4.05 -19.39 -15.17
C MET A 31 4.82 -20.21 -14.13
N THR A 32 4.61 -21.52 -14.10
CA THR A 32 5.35 -22.43 -13.20
C THR A 32 6.86 -22.42 -13.53
N ALA A 33 7.22 -22.40 -14.81
CA ALA A 33 8.62 -22.30 -15.23
C ALA A 33 9.26 -20.97 -14.79
N VAL A 34 8.52 -19.86 -14.91
CA VAL A 34 8.96 -18.54 -14.41
C VAL A 34 9.19 -18.57 -12.89
N ALA A 35 8.24 -19.11 -12.12
CA ALA A 35 8.37 -19.22 -10.66
C ALA A 35 9.60 -20.04 -10.25
N LYS A 36 9.88 -21.16 -10.94
CA LYS A 36 11.11 -21.95 -10.72
C LYS A 36 12.37 -21.13 -10.99
N LYS A 37 12.41 -20.38 -12.09
CA LYS A 37 13.57 -19.52 -12.40
C LYS A 37 13.76 -18.38 -11.41
N VAL A 38 12.69 -17.79 -10.89
CA VAL A 38 12.79 -16.81 -9.79
C VAL A 38 13.49 -17.41 -8.58
N VAL A 39 13.12 -18.64 -8.18
CA VAL A 39 13.74 -19.34 -7.04
C VAL A 39 15.21 -19.67 -7.33
N GLU A 40 15.53 -20.15 -8.52
CA GLU A 40 16.91 -20.47 -8.93
C GLU A 40 17.79 -19.22 -8.91
N ILE A 41 17.37 -18.14 -9.59
CA ILE A 41 18.08 -16.85 -9.57
C ILE A 41 18.26 -16.36 -8.14
N GLY A 42 17.22 -16.47 -7.32
CA GLY A 42 17.30 -16.10 -5.92
C GLY A 42 18.37 -16.87 -5.15
N ARG A 43 18.44 -18.19 -5.33
CA ARG A 43 19.46 -19.05 -4.71
C ARG A 43 20.86 -18.70 -5.17
N ASP A 44 21.05 -18.46 -6.47
CA ASP A 44 22.35 -18.10 -7.03
C ASP A 44 22.83 -16.76 -6.47
N LEU A 45 21.94 -15.77 -6.37
CA LEU A 45 22.23 -14.47 -5.74
C LEU A 45 22.50 -14.60 -4.24
N ALA A 46 21.74 -15.43 -3.53
CA ALA A 46 21.91 -15.65 -2.09
C ALA A 46 23.18 -16.45 -1.74
N ALA A 47 23.72 -17.23 -2.68
CA ALA A 47 25.00 -17.90 -2.53
C ALA A 47 26.21 -16.94 -2.63
N MET A 48 26.02 -15.75 -3.21
CA MET A 48 27.02 -14.69 -3.18
C MET A 48 27.06 -14.04 -1.80
N ASN A 49 28.20 -13.46 -1.42
CA ASN A 49 28.20 -12.56 -0.26
C ASN A 49 27.32 -11.32 -0.54
N GLU A 50 26.83 -10.69 0.52
CA GLU A 50 25.85 -9.60 0.41
C GLU A 50 26.33 -8.41 -0.44
N ALA A 51 27.58 -7.99 -0.26
CA ALA A 51 28.16 -6.88 -1.01
C ALA A 51 28.26 -7.19 -2.51
N ASN A 52 28.65 -8.42 -2.86
CA ASN A 52 28.78 -8.85 -4.25
C ASN A 52 27.41 -8.99 -4.93
N ALA A 53 26.40 -9.50 -4.21
CA ALA A 53 25.05 -9.62 -4.73
C ALA A 53 24.46 -8.23 -5.09
N GLU A 54 24.58 -7.25 -4.19
CA GLU A 54 24.11 -5.88 -4.48
C GLU A 54 24.91 -5.22 -5.61
N ALA A 55 26.24 -5.36 -5.61
CA ALA A 55 27.08 -4.83 -6.71
C ALA A 55 26.74 -5.47 -8.06
N PHE A 56 26.37 -6.76 -8.09
CA PHE A 56 25.88 -7.43 -9.29
C PHE A 56 24.53 -6.86 -9.75
N ILE A 57 23.58 -6.69 -8.82
CA ILE A 57 22.24 -6.14 -9.12
C ILE A 57 22.33 -4.72 -9.68
N GLU A 58 23.22 -3.87 -9.16
CA GLU A 58 23.37 -2.48 -9.61
C GLU A 58 23.79 -2.34 -11.10
N GLN A 59 24.37 -3.39 -11.70
CA GLN A 59 24.75 -3.39 -13.12
C GLN A 59 23.54 -3.47 -14.07
N PHE A 60 22.35 -3.79 -13.55
CA PHE A 60 21.13 -3.93 -14.33
C PHE A 60 20.31 -2.63 -14.39
N PRO A 61 19.41 -2.46 -15.37
CA PRO A 61 18.49 -1.32 -15.41
C PRO A 61 17.53 -1.32 -14.22
N ALA A 62 17.04 -0.13 -13.84
CA ALA A 62 16.20 0.07 -12.65
C ALA A 62 14.97 -0.86 -12.58
N SER A 63 14.34 -1.16 -13.72
CA SER A 63 13.22 -2.11 -13.82
C SER A 63 13.61 -3.53 -13.39
N ALA A 64 14.80 -3.98 -13.76
CA ALA A 64 15.33 -5.30 -13.40
C ALA A 64 15.87 -5.35 -11.97
N ARG A 65 16.43 -4.24 -11.44
CA ARG A 65 16.94 -4.20 -10.06
C ARG A 65 15.91 -4.59 -9.02
N ARG A 66 14.69 -4.05 -9.13
CA ARG A 66 13.58 -4.39 -8.22
C ARG A 66 13.27 -5.89 -8.24
N LEU A 67 13.19 -6.47 -9.44
CA LEU A 67 12.93 -7.90 -9.61
C LEU A 67 14.06 -8.75 -9.00
N LEU A 68 15.32 -8.42 -9.30
CA LEU A 68 16.47 -9.18 -8.81
C LEU A 68 16.62 -9.09 -7.28
N ARG A 69 16.34 -7.92 -6.67
CA ARG A 69 16.28 -7.81 -5.20
C ARG A 69 15.19 -8.67 -4.60
N ASN A 70 14.01 -8.72 -5.22
CA ASN A 70 12.95 -9.63 -4.79
C ASN A 70 13.36 -11.10 -4.92
N CYS A 71 14.03 -11.49 -6.01
CA CYS A 71 14.59 -12.84 -6.16
C CYS A 71 15.62 -13.14 -5.06
N LEU A 72 16.55 -12.22 -4.77
CA LEU A 72 17.53 -12.37 -3.69
C LEU A 72 16.83 -12.62 -2.34
N ARG A 73 15.78 -11.85 -2.01
CA ARG A 73 14.97 -12.06 -0.80
C ARG A 73 14.30 -13.43 -0.75
N VAL A 74 13.85 -13.95 -1.90
CA VAL A 74 13.36 -15.35 -2.00
C VAL A 74 14.49 -16.34 -1.71
N GLY A 75 15.66 -16.14 -2.31
CA GLY A 75 16.84 -16.99 -2.07
C GLY A 75 17.28 -17.03 -0.60
N ARG A 76 17.13 -15.91 0.12
CA ARG A 76 17.38 -15.78 1.56
C ARG A 76 16.24 -16.32 2.44
N GLY A 77 15.12 -16.73 1.87
CA GLY A 77 13.95 -17.18 2.63
C GLY A 77 13.16 -16.06 3.34
N GLU A 78 13.36 -14.81 2.91
CA GLU A 78 12.70 -13.61 3.46
C GLU A 78 11.43 -13.21 2.70
N MET A 79 11.19 -13.80 1.53
CA MET A 79 10.03 -13.55 0.68
C MET A 79 9.49 -14.85 0.08
N VAL A 80 8.17 -14.97 -0.04
CA VAL A 80 7.54 -16.05 -0.80
C VAL A 80 7.58 -15.77 -2.32
N PRO A 81 7.87 -16.77 -3.18
CA PRO A 81 8.01 -16.56 -4.63
C PRO A 81 6.81 -15.89 -5.31
N GLU A 82 5.60 -16.14 -4.81
CA GLU A 82 4.33 -15.62 -5.32
C GLU A 82 4.24 -14.09 -5.26
N LEU A 83 5.03 -13.44 -4.40
CA LEU A 83 5.04 -11.98 -4.25
C LEU A 83 6.05 -11.28 -5.17
N VAL A 84 6.96 -12.01 -5.80
CA VAL A 84 8.03 -11.42 -6.62
C VAL A 84 7.49 -10.66 -7.82
N LEU A 85 6.48 -11.24 -8.49
CA LEU A 85 5.89 -10.70 -9.71
C LEU A 85 4.70 -9.76 -9.44
N LYS A 86 4.20 -9.71 -8.20
CA LYS A 86 3.07 -8.85 -7.86
C LYS A 86 3.56 -7.42 -7.66
N THR A 87 3.09 -6.52 -8.52
CA THR A 87 3.49 -5.11 -8.51
C THR A 87 2.55 -4.24 -7.69
N ASP A 88 1.41 -4.79 -7.25
CA ASP A 88 0.42 -4.06 -6.48
C ASP A 88 0.92 -3.66 -5.08
N HIS A 89 0.30 -2.63 -4.52
CA HIS A 89 0.71 -2.10 -3.22
C HIS A 89 0.43 -3.10 -2.07
N ALA A 90 -0.56 -3.99 -2.23
CA ALA A 90 -0.94 -4.97 -1.22
C ALA A 90 0.14 -6.03 -1.05
N ALA A 91 0.60 -6.60 -2.17
CA ALA A 91 1.72 -7.52 -2.24
C ALA A 91 2.98 -6.88 -1.68
N SER A 92 3.20 -5.57 -1.92
CA SER A 92 4.32 -4.85 -1.30
C SER A 92 4.21 -4.73 0.22
N MET A 93 3.00 -4.61 0.79
CA MET A 93 2.81 -4.63 2.25
C MET A 93 3.02 -6.04 2.80
N LEU A 94 2.44 -7.05 2.13
CA LEU A 94 2.57 -8.44 2.54
C LEU A 94 4.04 -8.89 2.52
N ALA A 95 4.79 -8.51 1.48
CA ALA A 95 6.21 -8.77 1.32
C ALA A 95 7.10 -8.15 2.42
N LYS A 96 6.58 -7.30 3.31
CA LYS A 96 7.32 -6.75 4.46
C LYS A 96 7.11 -7.56 5.73
N LEU A 97 6.13 -8.45 5.76
CA LEU A 97 5.85 -9.28 6.93
C LEU A 97 6.89 -10.39 7.12
N PRO A 98 6.98 -11.00 8.31
CA PRO A 98 7.72 -12.24 8.50
C PRO A 98 7.24 -13.33 7.53
N ILE A 99 8.17 -14.22 7.12
CA ILE A 99 7.89 -15.25 6.09
C ILE A 99 6.68 -16.13 6.41
N ASP A 100 6.45 -16.43 7.69
CA ASP A 100 5.31 -17.25 8.11
C ASP A 100 3.97 -16.52 7.94
N GLN A 101 3.94 -15.21 8.20
CA GLN A 101 2.77 -14.39 7.94
C GLN A 101 2.56 -14.19 6.44
N GLN A 102 3.63 -14.06 5.65
CA GLN A 102 3.53 -14.01 4.19
C GLN A 102 2.83 -15.26 3.66
N LYS A 103 3.33 -16.45 4.02
CA LYS A 103 2.75 -17.73 3.62
C LYS A 103 1.28 -17.83 4.01
N ARG A 104 0.97 -17.50 5.27
CA ARG A 104 -0.40 -17.55 5.80
C ARG A 104 -1.35 -16.69 4.96
N TRP A 105 -1.03 -15.41 4.77
CA TRP A 105 -1.96 -14.48 4.11
C TRP A 105 -1.87 -14.50 2.57
N THR A 106 -0.95 -15.29 1.99
CA THR A 106 -1.06 -15.68 0.58
C THR A 106 -2.03 -16.82 0.34
N SER A 107 -2.36 -17.62 1.37
CA SER A 107 -3.28 -18.76 1.25
C SER A 107 -4.61 -18.56 1.97
N GLU A 108 -4.64 -17.70 2.99
CA GLU A 108 -5.82 -17.43 3.82
C GLU A 108 -6.34 -16.02 3.59
N LEU A 109 -7.65 -15.86 3.71
CA LEU A 109 -8.30 -14.55 3.72
C LEU A 109 -8.02 -13.82 5.03
N ILE A 110 -7.72 -12.53 4.95
CA ILE A 110 -7.51 -11.70 6.13
C ILE A 110 -8.87 -11.22 6.67
N PRO A 111 -9.14 -11.33 7.98
CA PRO A 111 -10.34 -10.77 8.56
C PRO A 111 -10.26 -9.23 8.60
N VAL A 112 -11.18 -8.57 7.91
CA VAL A 112 -11.24 -7.11 7.80
C VAL A 112 -12.48 -6.59 8.53
N LEU A 113 -12.29 -5.63 9.43
CA LEU A 113 -13.39 -4.92 10.06
C LEU A 113 -14.03 -3.94 9.07
N VAL A 114 -15.28 -4.18 8.69
CA VAL A 114 -16.09 -3.32 7.83
C VAL A 114 -17.26 -2.73 8.62
N GLU A 115 -17.80 -1.62 8.16
CA GLU A 115 -19.04 -1.09 8.73
C GLU A 115 -20.18 -1.39 7.75
N ARG A 116 -21.23 -2.04 8.22
CA ARG A 116 -22.44 -2.36 7.45
C ARG A 116 -23.65 -2.00 8.29
N ASP A 117 -24.53 -1.15 7.74
CA ASP A 117 -25.76 -0.71 8.40
C ASP A 117 -25.52 -0.10 9.81
N GLY A 118 -24.45 0.69 9.95
CA GLY A 118 -24.06 1.34 11.20
C GLY A 118 -23.52 0.39 12.28
N LYS A 119 -23.17 -0.85 11.91
CA LYS A 119 -22.58 -1.85 12.80
C LYS A 119 -21.25 -2.35 12.27
N ASP A 120 -20.35 -2.63 13.21
CA ASP A 120 -19.10 -3.33 12.94
C ASP A 120 -19.38 -4.79 12.53
N ASP A 121 -18.82 -5.19 11.39
CA ASP A 121 -18.87 -6.56 10.86
C ASP A 121 -17.46 -7.00 10.43
N VAL A 122 -17.21 -8.31 10.34
CA VAL A 122 -15.92 -8.87 9.95
C VAL A 122 -16.06 -9.61 8.63
N LEU A 123 -15.43 -9.08 7.59
CA LEU A 123 -15.44 -9.65 6.25
C LEU A 123 -14.05 -10.26 5.95
N PRO A 124 -13.94 -11.58 5.69
CA PRO A 124 -12.71 -12.16 5.18
C PRO A 124 -12.45 -11.66 3.76
N MET A 125 -11.26 -11.12 3.50
CA MET A 125 -10.90 -10.50 2.22
C MET A 125 -9.51 -10.94 1.76
N ASP A 126 -9.35 -11.14 0.45
CA ASP A 126 -8.03 -11.34 -0.15
C ASP A 126 -7.25 -10.01 -0.10
N VAL A 127 -5.97 -10.09 0.23
CA VAL A 127 -5.05 -8.94 0.26
C VAL A 127 -5.09 -8.15 -1.06
N LEU A 128 -5.21 -8.85 -2.19
CA LEU A 128 -5.24 -8.24 -3.52
C LEU A 128 -6.49 -7.39 -3.75
N ASP A 129 -7.62 -7.79 -3.16
CA ASP A 129 -8.92 -7.12 -3.33
C ASP A 129 -9.10 -5.92 -2.40
N MET A 130 -8.21 -5.73 -1.43
CA MET A 130 -8.30 -4.62 -0.47
C MET A 130 -8.08 -3.26 -1.15
N GLY A 131 -8.98 -2.31 -0.91
CA GLY A 131 -8.74 -0.89 -1.21
C GLY A 131 -7.62 -0.29 -0.35
N LEU A 132 -7.08 0.86 -0.74
CA LEU A 132 -5.97 1.51 -0.03
C LEU A 132 -6.28 1.78 1.45
N ASP A 133 -7.49 2.25 1.76
CA ASP A 133 -7.90 2.57 3.13
C ASP A 133 -8.02 1.31 4.00
N VAL A 134 -8.58 0.25 3.42
CA VAL A 134 -8.64 -1.08 4.06
C VAL A 134 -7.23 -1.59 4.34
N ARG A 135 -6.29 -1.44 3.41
CA ARG A 135 -4.89 -1.84 3.63
C ARG A 135 -4.26 -1.05 4.79
N ARG A 136 -4.48 0.26 4.87
CA ARG A 136 -3.96 1.09 5.97
C ARG A 136 -4.54 0.70 7.33
N GLN A 137 -5.81 0.29 7.35
CA GLN A 137 -6.48 -0.24 8.54
C GLN A 137 -5.94 -1.61 8.95
N VAL A 138 -5.72 -2.50 8.00
CA VAL A 138 -5.31 -3.89 8.24
C VAL A 138 -3.81 -3.99 8.57
N PHE A 139 -2.95 -3.33 7.80
CA PHE A 139 -1.50 -3.42 7.98
C PHE A 139 -0.98 -2.30 8.88
N GLY A 140 -0.32 -2.69 9.96
CA GLY A 140 0.39 -1.81 10.89
C GLY A 140 1.90 -2.01 10.88
N PRO A 141 2.62 -1.26 11.73
CA PRO A 141 4.08 -1.39 11.85
C PRO A 141 4.53 -2.80 12.23
N ASP A 142 3.75 -3.48 13.09
CA ASP A 142 4.08 -4.81 13.64
C ASP A 142 3.45 -5.96 12.84
N GLY A 143 2.82 -5.67 11.70
CA GLY A 143 2.20 -6.65 10.81
C GLY A 143 0.70 -6.48 10.65
N VAL A 144 -0.03 -7.60 10.52
CA VAL A 144 -1.50 -7.57 10.34
C VAL A 144 -2.18 -7.32 11.70
N ARG A 145 -2.95 -6.24 11.78
CA ARG A 145 -3.74 -5.88 12.96
C ARG A 145 -4.87 -6.86 13.17
N ASP A 146 -5.08 -7.26 14.42
CA ASP A 146 -6.30 -7.96 14.83
C ASP A 146 -7.53 -7.04 14.76
N ILE A 147 -8.72 -7.61 14.95
CA ILE A 147 -9.99 -6.87 14.84
C ILE A 147 -10.08 -5.73 15.86
N ALA A 148 -9.56 -5.92 17.08
CA ALA A 148 -9.58 -4.89 18.11
C ALA A 148 -8.68 -3.69 17.74
N ALA A 149 -7.48 -3.97 17.23
CA ALA A 149 -6.54 -2.96 16.75
C ALA A 149 -7.03 -2.26 15.48
N GLN A 150 -7.73 -2.97 14.57
CA GLN A 150 -8.39 -2.35 13.43
C GLN A 150 -9.50 -1.38 13.87
N LYS A 151 -10.31 -1.76 14.87
CA LYS A 151 -11.34 -0.89 15.46
C LYS A 151 -10.74 0.35 16.11
N ALA A 152 -9.67 0.17 16.90
CA ALA A 152 -8.95 1.28 17.52
C ALA A 152 -8.36 2.24 16.46
N TRP A 153 -7.84 1.69 15.36
CA TRP A 153 -7.33 2.47 14.24
C TRP A 153 -8.44 3.31 13.59
N LYS A 154 -9.62 2.73 13.30
CA LYS A 154 -10.76 3.48 12.74
C LYS A 154 -11.18 4.64 13.64
N LEU A 155 -11.33 4.38 14.94
CA LEU A 155 -11.68 5.41 15.91
C LEU A 155 -10.65 6.55 15.97
N GLN A 156 -9.36 6.21 15.89
CA GLN A 156 -8.30 7.22 15.85
C GLN A 156 -8.33 8.03 14.56
N GLU A 157 -8.58 7.39 13.42
CA GLU A 157 -8.63 8.05 12.13
C GLU A 157 -9.83 9.00 12.02
N GLU A 158 -11.00 8.61 12.54
CA GLU A 158 -12.16 9.50 12.67
C GLU A 158 -11.87 10.73 13.52
N ARG A 159 -11.21 10.55 14.67
CA ARG A 159 -10.80 11.68 15.54
C ARG A 159 -9.86 12.63 14.80
N ARG A 160 -8.88 12.09 14.08
CA ARG A 160 -7.97 12.91 13.25
C ARG A 160 -8.72 13.64 12.15
N ARG A 161 -9.71 12.99 11.52
CA ARG A 161 -10.52 13.62 10.48
C ARG A 161 -11.30 14.80 11.04
N ARG A 162 -12.00 14.62 12.17
CA ARG A 162 -12.73 15.70 12.85
C ARG A 162 -11.81 16.84 13.27
N GLN A 163 -10.64 16.51 13.84
CA GLN A 163 -9.68 17.54 14.23
C GLN A 163 -9.17 18.34 13.02
N ARG A 164 -8.92 17.69 11.87
CA ARG A 164 -8.57 18.40 10.63
C ARG A 164 -9.69 19.28 10.12
N GLU A 165 -10.94 18.79 10.15
CA GLU A 165 -12.12 19.58 9.78
C GLU A 165 -12.29 20.80 10.71
N GLU A 166 -12.07 20.64 12.02
CA GLU A 166 -12.07 21.72 13.01
C GLU A 166 -10.93 22.71 12.76
N ASP A 167 -9.69 22.23 12.56
CA ASP A 167 -8.53 23.06 12.27
C ASP A 167 -8.70 23.84 10.96
N ASP A 168 -9.21 23.20 9.91
CA ASP A 168 -9.49 23.84 8.62
C ASP A 168 -10.61 24.87 8.74
N SER A 169 -11.66 24.59 9.53
CA SER A 169 -12.71 25.58 9.83
C SER A 169 -12.20 26.79 10.62
N HIS A 170 -11.21 26.59 11.50
CA HIS A 170 -10.53 27.69 12.19
C HIS A 170 -9.54 28.43 11.28
N ARG A 171 -8.93 27.74 10.32
CA ARG A 171 -8.04 28.32 9.31
C ARG A 171 -8.78 29.22 8.33
N ASP A 172 -10.06 28.94 8.10
CA ASP A 172 -10.97 29.78 7.31
C ASP A 172 -11.28 31.15 7.93
N VAL A 173 -10.79 31.44 9.14
CA VAL A 173 -10.82 32.79 9.72
C VAL A 173 -9.50 33.10 10.43
N LEU A 174 -8.38 33.09 9.70
CA LEU A 174 -7.13 33.69 10.18
C LEU A 174 -7.25 35.21 10.14
N THR A 175 -7.84 35.80 11.19
CA THR A 175 -7.90 37.25 11.37
C THR A 175 -6.66 37.74 12.09
N ARG A 176 -5.79 38.49 11.41
CA ARG A 176 -4.74 39.28 12.07
C ARG A 176 -5.28 40.69 12.30
N PRO A 177 -5.57 41.11 13.55
CA PRO A 177 -6.11 42.43 13.83
C PRO A 177 -5.25 43.54 13.21
N GLY A 178 -5.87 44.42 12.41
CA GLY A 178 -5.21 45.55 11.75
C GLY A 178 -4.29 45.18 10.57
N ARG A 179 -4.41 43.99 9.96
CA ARG A 179 -3.54 43.55 8.86
C ARG A 179 -4.29 42.91 7.69
N TRP A 180 -4.77 41.68 7.87
CA TRP A 180 -5.52 40.93 6.86
C TRP A 180 -6.27 39.76 7.48
N THR A 181 -7.29 39.29 6.78
CA THR A 181 -8.09 38.11 7.13
C THR A 181 -8.04 37.11 5.97
N ILE A 182 -7.76 35.84 6.25
CA ILE A 182 -7.90 34.78 5.24
C ILE A 182 -9.25 34.11 5.44
N LYS A 183 -10.07 34.05 4.38
CA LYS A 183 -11.35 33.30 4.36
C LYS A 183 -11.49 32.54 3.05
N ALA A 184 -11.79 31.25 3.11
CA ALA A 184 -12.03 30.40 1.94
C ALA A 184 -10.90 30.48 0.89
N GLY A 185 -9.64 30.41 1.35
CA GLY A 185 -8.45 30.51 0.49
C GLY A 185 -8.21 31.88 -0.15
N LYS A 186 -8.94 32.93 0.25
CA LYS A 186 -8.75 34.31 -0.21
C LYS A 186 -8.25 35.18 0.92
N CYS A 187 -7.25 36.02 0.63
CA CYS A 187 -6.75 37.03 1.56
C CYS A 187 -7.52 38.34 1.37
N PHE A 188 -8.15 38.83 2.43
CA PHE A 188 -8.83 40.12 2.53
C PHE A 188 -7.94 41.07 3.33
N LEU A 189 -7.44 42.13 2.71
CA LEU A 189 -6.59 43.11 3.37
C LEU A 189 -7.44 44.13 4.13
N ASP A 190 -6.97 44.54 5.30
CA ASP A 190 -7.57 45.67 6.02
C ASP A 190 -7.33 46.97 5.21
N PRO A 191 -8.35 47.82 5.00
CA PRO A 191 -8.18 49.10 4.30
C PRO A 191 -7.02 49.94 4.83
N ALA A 192 -6.83 50.01 6.16
CA ALA A 192 -5.72 50.74 6.77
C ALA A 192 -4.34 50.17 6.39
N LYS A 193 -4.29 48.86 6.10
CA LYS A 193 -3.06 48.20 5.66
C LYS A 193 -2.77 48.45 4.17
N VAL A 194 -3.81 48.66 3.36
CA VAL A 194 -3.66 49.07 1.95
C VAL A 194 -3.10 50.50 1.88
N GLU A 195 -3.60 51.41 2.71
CA GLU A 195 -3.16 52.81 2.77
C GLU A 195 -1.71 52.96 3.24
N THR A 196 -1.29 52.15 4.21
CA THR A 196 0.09 52.15 4.75
C THR A 196 1.09 51.41 3.86
N GLY A 197 0.61 50.70 2.83
CA GLY A 197 1.41 49.94 1.90
C GLY A 197 1.73 48.50 2.36
N LEU A 198 1.78 47.60 1.37
CA LEU A 198 2.18 46.21 1.53
C LEU A 198 3.69 46.07 1.40
N THR A 199 4.34 45.56 2.44
CA THR A 199 5.77 45.26 2.39
C THR A 199 6.03 43.87 1.79
N ARG A 200 7.26 43.63 1.32
CA ARG A 200 7.70 42.28 0.90
C ARG A 200 7.54 41.24 2.01
N ARG A 201 7.73 41.64 3.28
CA ARG A 201 7.54 40.77 4.44
C ARG A 201 6.06 40.42 4.62
N ASP A 202 5.16 41.37 4.41
CA ASP A 202 3.72 41.13 4.47
C ASP A 202 3.28 40.14 3.37
N ALA A 203 3.76 40.33 2.13
CA ALA A 203 3.48 39.42 1.02
C ALA A 203 3.96 37.97 1.29
N MET A 204 5.18 37.79 1.80
CA MET A 204 5.68 36.46 2.16
C MET A 204 4.89 35.82 3.30
N GLN A 205 4.42 36.62 4.27
CA GLN A 205 3.60 36.11 5.36
C GLN A 205 2.20 35.73 4.88
N ILE A 206 1.57 36.52 4.00
CA ILE A 206 0.29 36.19 3.37
C ILE A 206 0.42 34.90 2.57
N GLN A 207 1.48 34.74 1.78
CA GLN A 207 1.71 33.52 1.00
C GLN A 207 1.87 32.29 1.89
N ARG A 208 2.60 32.41 3.00
CA ARG A 208 2.74 31.33 3.99
C ARG A 208 1.41 31.01 4.70
N ASP A 209 0.64 32.04 5.03
CA ASP A 209 -0.63 31.89 5.75
C ASP A 209 -1.73 31.31 4.81
N LEU A 210 -1.66 31.57 3.50
CA LEU A 210 -2.55 31.00 2.47
C LEU A 210 -2.32 29.51 2.19
N GLY A 211 -1.13 28.98 2.52
CA GLY A 211 -0.75 27.60 2.23
C GLY A 211 -0.03 27.47 0.90
#